data_AF-A1BCK1-F1
#
_entry.id   AF-A1BCK1-F1
#
_cell.length_a   1.000
_cell.length_b   1.000
_cell.length_c   1.000
_cell.angle_alpha   90.00
_cell.angle_beta   90.00
_cell.angle_gamma   90.00
#
_symmetry.space_group_name_H-M   'P 1'
#
loop_
_entity.id
_entity.type
_entity.pdbx_description
1 polymer ?
#
loop_
_entity_poly.entity_id
_entity_poly.type
_entity_poly.pdbx_seq_one_letter_code
_entity_poly.pdbx_strand_id
1 'polypeptide(L)'
;MTELVQQLALLDALLSNWDGVLVRMGAPDVLRDEALAALAVKLSSAESPDDLDLLLDDLFDLVEDTPAYDYVRGLIARARLDTGTVAKTRGGYAGELVSDDEKSLLFGASRLAGRALGNAVSADVEPCQVEVFFATNRKSSDASDLQFTGEHDAGGYTCGVAHVTIPVGVHRAGVLEGKRWWHLLREKDDSRRYVVLGSVEKLAEDLFTTRIVEGAPECRDLLVFLHGFNVTFEDAARQAAQFAFDLQFQGRVVLYSWPSLGSLAGYCADEERAFLSNGRFAGFLGMLEDGPWDKVHILAHSMGNRVMLYGLSGNSWPNGRISQVVFAAADVYVETFRELFPKIREKAALYTSYTSKKDRALLISGILHKAKRIGISRGEPFVMDGLETIDASKVDNGFPGHGYFAEETKLIEDISQLLGKGLSAGRRKLYQPPSKAYWDFR
;
A
#
# COMPACT_ATOMS: atom_id res chain seq x y z
N MET A 1 -5.12 8.52 30.64
CA MET A 1 -4.37 9.57 31.36
C MET A 1 -2.87 9.48 31.08
N THR A 2 -2.24 8.31 31.19
CA THR A 2 -0.81 8.09 30.86
C THR A 2 -0.48 8.37 29.39
N GLU A 3 -1.36 8.00 28.46
CA GLU A 3 -1.20 8.23 27.01
C GLU A 3 -1.21 9.72 26.64
N LEU A 4 -2.22 10.48 27.09
CA LEU A 4 -2.30 11.93 26.88
C LEU A 4 -1.10 12.68 27.49
N VAL A 5 -0.65 12.28 28.69
CA VAL A 5 0.53 12.90 29.33
C VAL A 5 1.80 12.62 28.54
N GLN A 6 1.92 11.43 27.94
CA GLN A 6 3.05 11.08 27.09
C GLN A 6 3.00 11.80 25.73
N GLN A 7 1.82 11.95 25.12
CA GLN A 7 1.63 12.73 23.90
C GLN A 7 1.97 14.22 24.11
N LEU A 8 1.53 14.80 25.24
CA LEU A 8 1.86 16.18 25.60
C LEU A 8 3.35 16.34 25.89
N ALA A 9 4.01 15.38 26.54
CA ALA A 9 5.45 15.41 26.77
C ALA A 9 6.25 15.28 25.45
N LEU A 10 5.75 14.49 24.51
CA LEU A 10 6.34 14.34 23.18
C LEU A 10 6.24 15.63 22.37
N LEU A 11 5.05 16.23 22.35
CA LEU A 11 4.79 17.49 21.67
C LEU A 11 5.61 18.63 22.29
N ASP A 12 5.67 18.73 23.62
CA ASP A 12 6.50 19.70 24.33
C ASP A 12 7.99 19.55 23.99
N ALA A 13 8.50 18.32 23.91
CA ALA A 13 9.89 18.05 23.53
C ALA A 13 10.19 18.46 22.09
N LEU A 14 9.26 18.27 21.16
CA LEU A 14 9.41 18.68 19.75
C LEU A 14 9.34 20.20 19.61
N LEU A 15 8.36 20.85 20.25
CA LEU A 15 8.19 22.31 20.23
C LEU A 15 9.35 23.04 20.92
N SER A 16 9.84 22.52 22.05
CA SER A 16 10.98 23.10 22.78
C SER A 16 12.31 22.98 22.03
N ASN A 17 12.39 22.10 21.03
CA ASN A 17 13.58 21.90 20.18
C ASN A 17 13.31 22.27 18.71
N TRP A 18 12.22 23.03 18.46
CA TRP A 18 11.70 23.27 17.12
C TRP A 18 12.69 23.95 16.18
N ASP A 19 13.41 24.98 16.66
CA ASP A 19 14.46 25.63 15.88
C ASP A 19 15.57 24.65 15.48
N GLY A 20 15.89 23.70 16.36
CA GLY A 20 16.85 22.63 16.10
C GLY A 20 16.35 21.62 15.06
N VAL A 21 15.04 21.36 15.02
CA VAL A 21 14.38 20.54 14.01
C VAL A 21 14.41 21.26 12.66
N LEU A 22 13.93 22.50 12.60
CA LEU A 22 13.88 23.30 11.36
C LEU A 22 15.25 23.46 10.69
N VAL A 23 16.30 23.77 11.45
CA VAL A 23 17.68 23.88 10.92
C VAL A 23 18.14 22.57 10.28
N ARG A 24 17.73 21.43 10.83
CA ARG A 24 18.11 20.08 10.34
C ARG A 24 17.20 19.58 9.23
N MET A 25 16.02 20.18 9.03
CA MET A 25 15.16 19.85 7.90
C MET A 25 15.76 20.28 6.55
N GLY A 26 16.77 21.16 6.57
CA GLY A 26 17.50 21.61 5.38
C GLY A 26 16.99 22.94 4.83
N ALA A 27 17.38 23.28 3.60
CA ALA A 27 16.98 24.55 3.00
C ALA A 27 15.44 24.67 2.88
N PRO A 28 14.88 25.89 3.00
CA PRO A 28 13.45 26.14 2.86
C PRO A 28 12.93 25.63 1.52
N ASP A 29 11.74 25.05 1.53
CA ASP A 29 11.05 24.54 0.36
C ASP A 29 9.58 24.94 0.47
N VAL A 30 9.01 25.46 -0.61
CA VAL A 30 7.66 26.06 -0.62
C VAL A 30 6.61 25.05 -0.15
N LEU A 31 6.71 23.80 -0.57
CA LEU A 31 5.79 22.73 -0.18
C LEU A 31 5.93 22.37 1.31
N ARG A 32 7.14 22.43 1.85
CA ARG A 32 7.40 22.17 3.26
C ARG A 32 6.88 23.32 4.12
N ASP A 33 7.07 24.56 3.70
CA ASP A 33 6.58 25.74 4.41
C ASP A 33 5.04 25.78 4.44
N GLU A 34 4.38 25.37 3.35
CA GLU A 34 2.93 25.19 3.30
C GLU A 34 2.46 24.05 4.24
N ALA A 35 3.17 22.91 4.26
CA ALA A 35 2.86 21.81 5.17
C ALA A 35 3.05 22.20 6.65
N LEU A 36 4.10 22.96 6.96
CA LEU A 36 4.35 23.50 8.30
C LEU A 36 3.27 24.51 8.72
N ALA A 37 2.82 25.37 7.81
CA ALA A 37 1.72 26.29 8.06
C ALA A 37 0.40 25.53 8.31
N ALA A 38 0.12 24.48 7.55
CA ALA A 38 -1.05 23.63 7.74
C ALA A 38 -1.02 22.88 9.09
N LEU A 39 0.15 22.36 9.48
CA LEU A 39 0.37 21.76 10.80
C LEU A 39 0.13 22.77 11.94
N ALA A 40 0.62 24.01 11.80
CA ALA A 40 0.40 25.06 12.79
C ALA A 40 -1.09 25.41 12.97
N VAL A 41 -1.85 25.43 11.87
CA VAL A 41 -3.31 25.63 11.93
C VAL A 41 -4.00 24.46 12.63
N LYS A 42 -3.68 23.21 12.25
CA LYS A 42 -4.22 22.00 12.90
C LYS A 42 -3.91 21.97 14.40
N LEU A 43 -2.69 22.35 14.79
CA LEU A 43 -2.25 22.42 16.18
C LEU A 43 -3.06 23.45 16.98
N SER A 44 -3.42 24.57 16.36
CA SER A 44 -4.23 25.61 17.00
C SER A 44 -5.70 25.22 17.21
N SER A 45 -6.18 24.19 16.50
CA SER A 45 -7.57 23.71 16.55
C SER A 45 -7.74 22.33 17.19
N ALA A 46 -6.67 21.72 17.71
CA ALA A 46 -6.73 20.40 18.34
C ALA A 46 -7.42 20.46 19.71
N GLU A 47 -8.51 19.70 19.89
CA GLU A 47 -9.29 19.68 21.13
C GLU A 47 -9.29 18.30 21.83
N SER A 48 -8.78 17.26 21.15
CA SER A 48 -8.77 15.88 21.66
C SER A 48 -7.39 15.20 21.60
N PRO A 49 -7.18 14.11 22.37
CA PRO A 49 -5.98 13.28 22.28
C PRO A 49 -5.76 12.68 20.88
N ASP A 50 -6.83 12.35 20.16
CA ASP A 50 -6.74 11.79 18.81
C ASP A 50 -6.31 12.86 17.78
N ASP A 51 -6.73 14.12 17.95
CA ASP A 51 -6.26 15.24 17.12
C ASP A 51 -4.74 15.46 17.29
N LEU A 52 -4.26 15.35 18.52
CA LEU A 52 -2.84 15.46 18.87
C LEU A 52 -2.01 14.32 18.25
N ASP A 53 -2.58 13.11 18.15
CA ASP A 53 -1.92 11.98 17.51
C ASP A 53 -1.79 12.17 15.99
N LEU A 54 -2.87 12.57 15.32
CA LEU A 54 -2.84 12.84 13.89
C LEU A 54 -1.84 13.95 13.54
N LEU A 55 -1.73 14.96 14.40
CA LEU A 55 -0.74 16.02 14.30
C LEU A 55 0.70 15.54 14.43
N LEU A 56 0.94 14.62 15.37
CA LEU A 56 2.26 14.03 15.57
C LEU A 56 2.64 13.16 14.37
N ASP A 57 1.71 12.39 13.82
CA ASP A 57 1.92 11.57 12.62
C ASP A 57 2.24 12.43 11.39
N ASP A 58 1.44 13.47 11.12
CA ASP A 58 1.70 14.43 10.03
C ASP A 58 3.06 15.12 10.18
N LEU A 59 3.48 15.41 11.42
CA LEU A 59 4.80 15.99 11.70
C LEU A 59 5.94 14.99 11.47
N PHE A 60 5.73 13.71 11.82
CA PHE A 60 6.74 12.67 11.60
C PHE A 60 6.94 12.36 10.13
N ASP A 61 5.85 12.30 9.35
CA ASP A 61 5.90 12.17 7.90
C ASP A 61 6.73 13.30 7.27
N LEU A 62 6.57 14.53 7.77
CA LEU A 62 7.27 15.70 7.25
C LEU A 62 8.79 15.67 7.50
N VAL A 63 9.23 15.06 8.60
CA VAL A 63 10.67 14.99 8.95
C VAL A 63 11.35 13.72 8.46
N GLU A 64 10.61 12.70 8.04
CA GLU A 64 11.10 11.35 7.72
C GLU A 64 12.21 11.34 6.66
N ASP A 65 12.05 12.11 5.58
CA ASP A 65 13.03 12.23 4.51
C ASP A 65 14.03 13.39 4.69
N THR A 66 14.07 13.98 5.89
CA THR A 66 14.98 15.10 6.20
C THR A 66 16.11 14.66 7.13
N PRO A 67 17.26 15.36 7.12
CA PRO A 67 18.31 15.13 8.12
C PRO A 67 17.86 15.38 9.58
N ALA A 68 16.66 15.95 9.80
CA ALA A 68 16.07 16.12 11.12
C ALA A 68 15.56 14.80 11.72
N TYR A 69 15.32 13.77 10.91
CA TYR A 69 14.69 12.52 11.34
C TYR A 69 15.40 11.87 12.53
N ASP A 70 16.71 11.68 12.46
CA ASP A 70 17.49 11.06 13.54
C ASP A 70 17.50 11.91 14.81
N TYR A 71 17.48 13.23 14.66
CA TYR A 71 17.43 14.16 15.78
C TYR A 71 16.07 14.12 16.48
N VAL A 72 14.99 14.12 15.69
CA VAL A 72 13.61 13.97 16.17
C VAL A 72 13.43 12.64 16.88
N ARG A 73 13.89 11.53 16.30
CA ARG A 73 13.91 10.20 16.95
C ARG A 73 14.62 10.23 18.32
N GLY A 74 15.74 10.94 18.41
CA GLY A 74 16.47 11.12 19.66
C GLY A 74 15.71 11.96 20.70
N LEU A 75 14.90 12.94 20.29
CA LEU A 75 14.02 13.70 21.18
C LEU A 75 12.90 12.81 21.72
N ILE A 76 12.25 12.03 20.86
CA ILE A 76 11.20 11.08 21.24
C ILE A 76 11.70 10.09 22.29
N ALA A 77 12.89 9.52 22.08
CA ALA A 77 13.48 8.56 23.00
C ALA A 77 13.71 9.16 24.40
N ARG A 78 14.02 10.46 24.48
CA ARG A 78 14.26 11.20 25.73
C ARG A 78 12.99 11.72 26.39
N ALA A 79 11.95 12.00 25.61
CA ALA A 79 10.65 12.47 26.09
C ALA A 79 9.80 11.36 26.71
N ARG A 80 10.26 10.09 26.63
CA ARG A 80 9.60 8.98 27.32
C ARG A 80 9.68 9.19 28.82
N LEU A 81 8.51 9.47 29.40
CA LEU A 81 8.31 9.46 30.84
C LEU A 81 8.37 8.01 31.32
N ASP A 82 9.51 7.62 31.88
CA ASP A 82 9.57 6.47 32.77
C ASP A 82 8.71 6.79 34.00
N THR A 83 7.91 5.84 34.48
CA THR A 83 6.93 6.06 35.55
C THR A 83 7.64 6.32 36.89
N GLY A 84 8.09 7.55 37.11
CA GLY A 84 8.71 7.89 38.38
C GLY A 84 9.53 9.17 38.43
N THR A 85 9.10 10.32 37.91
CA THR A 85 9.55 11.62 38.46
C THR A 85 8.56 12.74 38.14
N VAL A 86 8.16 13.52 39.15
CA VAL A 86 7.26 14.67 39.07
C VAL A 86 8.06 15.94 38.76
N ALA A 87 7.61 16.76 37.81
CA ALA A 87 8.10 18.12 37.61
C ALA A 87 6.96 19.16 37.70
N LYS A 88 7.18 20.19 38.51
CA LYS A 88 6.29 21.35 38.74
C LYS A 88 6.49 22.40 37.64
N THR A 89 5.41 23.01 37.16
CA THR A 89 5.46 24.20 36.30
C THR A 89 5.07 25.47 37.08
N ARG A 90 5.71 26.59 36.71
CA ARG A 90 5.58 27.93 37.30
C ARG A 90 5.20 28.91 36.20
N GLY A 91 4.23 29.79 36.48
CA GLY A 91 4.10 31.08 35.81
C GLY A 91 2.82 31.24 34.99
N GLY A 92 1.84 31.96 35.55
CA GLY A 92 0.70 32.47 34.81
C GLY A 92 0.99 33.84 34.19
N TYR A 93 0.25 34.18 33.14
CA TYR A 93 -0.24 35.52 32.83
C TYR A 93 -1.44 35.38 31.86
N ALA A 94 -2.52 36.10 32.17
CA ALA A 94 -3.78 36.13 31.45
C ALA A 94 -3.84 37.32 30.48
N GLY A 95 -4.59 37.18 29.38
CA GLY A 95 -4.97 38.26 28.47
C GLY A 95 -6.45 38.13 28.07
N GLU A 96 -7.15 39.28 28.00
CA GLU A 96 -8.61 39.40 27.95
C GLU A 96 -9.29 38.91 26.66
N LEU A 97 -10.56 38.53 26.85
CA LEU A 97 -11.44 37.79 25.96
C LEU A 97 -12.30 38.71 25.07
N VAL A 98 -12.49 38.27 23.82
CA VAL A 98 -13.61 38.65 22.94
C VAL A 98 -14.95 38.43 23.66
N SER A 99 -15.90 39.36 23.48
CA SER A 99 -17.18 39.43 24.21
C SER A 99 -18.04 38.14 24.13
N ASP A 100 -18.74 37.82 25.23
CA ASP A 100 -19.49 36.57 25.40
C ASP A 100 -20.72 36.44 24.47
N ASP A 101 -21.27 37.56 24.01
CA ASP A 101 -22.46 37.57 23.14
C ASP A 101 -22.13 37.18 21.68
N GLU A 102 -20.93 37.53 21.17
CA GLU A 102 -20.48 37.12 19.83
C GLU A 102 -20.05 35.64 19.78
N LYS A 103 -19.54 35.09 20.89
CA LYS A 103 -19.21 33.67 21.02
C LYS A 103 -20.48 32.81 21.05
N SER A 104 -21.50 33.20 21.82
CA SER A 104 -22.72 32.40 22.01
C SER A 104 -23.48 32.11 20.69
N LEU A 105 -23.53 33.09 19.78
CA LEU A 105 -24.18 32.97 18.46
C LEU A 105 -23.41 32.09 17.46
N LEU A 106 -22.07 32.14 17.47
CA LEU A 106 -21.20 31.27 16.65
C LEU A 106 -21.14 29.82 17.19
N PHE A 107 -21.15 29.64 18.50
CA PHE A 107 -21.15 28.30 19.13
C PHE A 107 -22.50 27.58 19.03
N GLY A 108 -23.63 28.29 19.00
CA GLY A 108 -24.96 27.69 18.92
C GLY A 108 -25.25 26.98 17.58
N ALA A 109 -24.89 27.62 16.45
CA ALA A 109 -25.10 27.07 15.12
C ALA A 109 -24.12 25.92 14.79
N SER A 110 -22.85 26.04 15.22
CA SER A 110 -21.84 24.98 15.06
C SER A 110 -22.07 23.76 15.97
N ARG A 111 -22.68 23.92 17.15
CA ARG A 111 -22.97 22.78 18.06
C ARG A 111 -24.12 21.90 17.57
N LEU A 112 -25.09 22.43 16.83
CA LEU A 112 -26.21 21.64 16.29
C LEU A 112 -25.80 20.89 15.01
N ALA A 113 -24.99 21.49 14.14
CA ALA A 113 -24.39 20.81 12.99
C ALA A 113 -23.28 19.83 13.42
N GLY A 114 -22.46 20.20 14.40
CA GLY A 114 -21.38 19.37 14.96
C GLY A 114 -21.87 18.21 15.83
N ARG A 115 -23.05 18.29 16.47
CA ARG A 115 -23.66 17.13 17.16
C ARG A 115 -24.31 16.15 16.19
N ALA A 116 -24.85 16.62 15.07
CA ALA A 116 -25.37 15.75 14.02
C ALA A 116 -24.22 15.06 13.25
N LEU A 117 -23.11 15.77 12.99
CA LEU A 117 -21.89 15.20 12.42
C LEU A 117 -21.15 14.30 13.43
N GLY A 118 -21.05 14.74 14.69
CA GLY A 118 -20.43 13.99 15.78
C GLY A 118 -21.19 12.70 16.13
N ASN A 119 -22.52 12.68 16.03
CA ASN A 119 -23.29 11.44 16.17
C ASN A 119 -23.21 10.53 14.93
N ALA A 120 -22.83 11.06 13.76
CA ALA A 120 -22.57 10.26 12.56
C ALA A 120 -21.12 9.74 12.50
N VAL A 121 -20.17 10.43 13.16
CA VAL A 121 -18.75 10.05 13.28
C VAL A 121 -18.51 9.19 14.54
N SER A 122 -19.36 9.31 15.58
CA SER A 122 -19.27 8.56 16.84
C SER A 122 -20.18 7.32 16.89
N ALA A 123 -20.80 6.92 15.78
CA ALA A 123 -21.21 5.52 15.65
C ALA A 123 -19.91 4.73 15.50
N ASP A 124 -19.58 3.85 16.44
CA ASP A 124 -18.45 2.90 16.32
C ASP A 124 -18.54 2.22 14.94
N VAL A 125 -17.79 2.71 13.95
CA VAL A 125 -17.78 2.12 12.61
C VAL A 125 -16.99 0.84 12.73
N GLU A 126 -17.71 -0.28 12.81
CA GLU A 126 -17.08 -1.59 12.89
C GLU A 126 -16.18 -1.83 11.67
N PRO A 127 -14.95 -2.33 11.88
CA PRO A 127 -14.04 -2.61 10.79
C PRO A 127 -14.64 -3.59 9.76
N CYS A 128 -14.31 -3.39 8.49
CA CYS A 128 -14.80 -4.25 7.41
C CYS A 128 -13.89 -5.45 7.23
N GLN A 129 -14.45 -6.66 7.26
CA GLN A 129 -13.71 -7.88 6.96
C GLN A 129 -13.73 -8.16 5.46
N VAL A 130 -12.55 -8.32 4.88
CA VAL A 130 -12.32 -8.66 3.47
C VAL A 130 -11.76 -10.08 3.40
N GLU A 131 -12.40 -10.92 2.59
CA GLU A 131 -11.91 -12.27 2.28
C GLU A 131 -10.92 -12.22 1.11
N VAL A 132 -9.70 -12.71 1.33
CA VAL A 132 -8.67 -12.86 0.31
C VAL A 132 -8.37 -14.34 0.15
N PHE A 133 -8.73 -14.91 -1.00
CA PHE A 133 -8.26 -16.24 -1.36
C PHE A 133 -6.75 -16.18 -1.59
N PHE A 134 -6.02 -17.24 -1.25
CA PHE A 134 -4.59 -17.26 -1.53
C PHE A 134 -4.10 -18.61 -2.02
N ALA A 135 -3.03 -18.57 -2.81
CA ALA A 135 -2.15 -19.69 -3.07
C ALA A 135 -0.71 -19.25 -2.77
N THR A 136 0.07 -20.10 -2.11
CA THR A 136 1.43 -19.77 -1.67
C THR A 136 2.35 -20.97 -1.82
N ASN A 137 3.54 -20.77 -2.39
CA ASN A 137 4.63 -21.75 -2.36
C ASN A 137 5.66 -21.43 -1.27
N ARG A 138 5.24 -20.68 -0.25
CA ARG A 138 5.99 -20.48 0.99
C ARG A 138 5.90 -21.72 1.87
N LYS A 139 7.01 -22.08 2.50
CA LYS A 139 7.05 -23.09 3.54
C LYS A 139 6.36 -22.55 4.81
N SER A 140 5.51 -23.37 5.42
CA SER A 140 4.92 -23.09 6.72
C SER A 140 6.00 -22.91 7.81
N SER A 141 5.70 -22.14 8.85
CA SER A 141 6.57 -22.00 10.02
C SER A 141 6.48 -23.24 10.90
N ASP A 142 7.56 -23.53 11.63
CA ASP A 142 7.58 -24.65 12.59
C ASP A 142 6.62 -24.41 13.77
N ALA A 143 6.27 -23.14 14.03
CA ALA A 143 5.42 -22.75 15.16
C ALA A 143 3.92 -22.90 14.85
N SER A 144 3.52 -22.67 13.60
CA SER A 144 2.14 -22.80 13.15
C SER A 144 2.11 -23.08 11.67
N ASP A 145 1.36 -24.11 11.29
CA ASP A 145 1.18 -24.45 9.88
C ASP A 145 0.45 -23.32 9.13
N LEU A 146 -0.28 -22.44 9.83
CA LEU A 146 -1.01 -21.30 9.28
C LEU A 146 -0.15 -20.04 9.12
N GLN A 147 1.11 -20.08 9.53
CA GLN A 147 2.07 -19.01 9.33
C GLN A 147 3.06 -19.41 8.25
N PHE A 148 3.38 -18.51 7.32
CA PHE A 148 4.24 -18.80 6.19
C PHE A 148 5.52 -17.99 6.22
N THR A 149 6.64 -18.65 5.93
CA THR A 149 7.98 -18.06 5.97
C THR A 149 8.39 -17.47 4.61
N GLY A 150 9.60 -16.93 4.52
CA GLY A 150 10.25 -16.58 3.25
C GLY A 150 11.00 -17.74 2.60
N GLU A 151 10.86 -18.97 3.10
CA GLU A 151 11.46 -20.16 2.49
C GLU A 151 10.51 -20.75 1.43
N HIS A 152 11.10 -21.35 0.40
CA HIS A 152 10.35 -22.03 -0.64
C HIS A 152 9.94 -23.43 -0.17
N ASP A 153 8.67 -23.79 -0.38
CA ASP A 153 8.19 -25.15 -0.13
C ASP A 153 8.46 -26.06 -1.34
N ALA A 154 9.20 -27.15 -1.13
CA ALA A 154 9.44 -28.15 -2.15
C ALA A 154 8.16 -28.95 -2.50
N GLY A 155 7.18 -29.00 -1.59
CA GLY A 155 5.98 -29.83 -1.67
C GLY A 155 4.90 -29.36 -2.63
N GLY A 156 4.90 -28.10 -3.09
CA GLY A 156 3.85 -27.59 -3.97
C GLY A 156 3.43 -26.16 -3.66
N TYR A 157 2.13 -25.93 -3.68
CA TYR A 157 1.49 -24.71 -3.19
C TYR A 157 0.45 -25.09 -2.13
N THR A 158 0.34 -24.26 -1.11
CA THR A 158 -0.75 -24.29 -0.13
C THR A 158 -1.81 -23.28 -0.55
N CYS A 159 -3.08 -23.69 -0.55
CA CYS A 159 -4.21 -22.82 -0.87
C CYS A 159 -5.05 -22.55 0.39
N GLY A 160 -5.83 -21.46 0.38
CA GLY A 160 -6.63 -21.09 1.52
C GLY A 160 -7.37 -19.78 1.41
N VAL A 161 -7.90 -19.32 2.55
CA VAL A 161 -8.57 -18.02 2.70
C VAL A 161 -7.92 -17.27 3.86
N ALA A 162 -7.57 -16.01 3.61
CA ALA A 162 -7.11 -15.07 4.62
C ALA A 162 -8.23 -14.04 4.86
N HIS A 163 -8.58 -13.83 6.12
CA HIS A 163 -9.53 -12.81 6.52
C HIS A 163 -8.76 -11.60 7.04
N VAL A 164 -8.87 -10.50 6.32
CA VAL A 164 -8.18 -9.25 6.66
C VAL A 164 -9.21 -8.20 7.02
N THR A 165 -8.94 -7.43 8.05
CA THR A 165 -9.83 -6.38 8.52
C THR A 165 -9.32 -5.01 8.06
N ILE A 166 -10.20 -4.17 7.53
CA ILE A 166 -9.93 -2.80 7.07
C ILE A 166 -10.59 -1.80 8.05
N PRO A 167 -9.84 -0.81 8.58
CA PRO A 167 -10.34 0.12 9.59
C PRO A 167 -11.15 1.25 8.95
N VAL A 168 -12.39 0.97 8.52
CA VAL A 168 -13.22 1.85 7.66
C VAL A 168 -13.35 3.29 8.18
N GLY A 169 -13.39 3.49 9.50
CA GLY A 169 -13.51 4.83 10.10
C GLY A 169 -12.31 5.73 9.88
N VAL A 170 -11.12 5.18 9.64
CA VAL A 170 -9.87 5.93 9.44
C VAL A 170 -9.16 5.63 8.12
N HIS A 171 -9.59 4.57 7.41
CA HIS A 171 -8.94 4.11 6.20
C HIS A 171 -9.00 5.14 5.08
N ARG A 172 -7.86 5.37 4.42
CA ARG A 172 -7.78 6.24 3.23
C ARG A 172 -7.37 5.41 2.03
N ALA A 173 -8.05 5.63 0.91
CA ALA A 173 -7.76 4.91 -0.33
C ALA A 173 -6.28 5.02 -0.69
N GLY A 174 -5.64 3.86 -0.75
CA GLY A 174 -4.23 3.68 -1.04
C GLY A 174 -3.30 3.58 0.17
N VAL A 175 -3.75 3.97 1.35
CA VAL A 175 -2.93 3.84 2.56
C VAL A 175 -3.06 2.42 3.11
N LEU A 176 -1.93 1.77 3.37
CA LEU A 176 -1.90 0.53 4.12
C LEU A 176 -1.61 0.83 5.61
N GLU A 177 -2.66 1.08 6.40
CA GLU A 177 -2.49 1.45 7.80
C GLU A 177 -1.85 0.31 8.59
N GLY A 178 -0.69 0.58 9.18
CA GLY A 178 0.06 -0.38 9.97
C GLY A 178 0.81 0.26 11.12
N LYS A 179 1.19 -0.55 12.09
CA LYS A 179 1.95 -0.11 13.25
C LYS A 179 3.36 0.32 12.85
N ARG A 180 3.61 1.63 12.87
CA ARG A 180 4.93 2.23 12.68
C ARG A 180 5.86 2.01 13.88
N TRP A 181 7.18 2.06 13.64
CA TRP A 181 8.21 1.71 14.64
C TRP A 181 8.22 2.62 15.88
N TRP A 182 7.62 3.80 15.81
CA TRP A 182 7.49 4.74 16.95
C TRP A 182 6.24 4.50 17.80
N HIS A 183 5.23 3.77 17.32
CA HIS A 183 4.03 3.41 18.09
C HIS A 183 4.29 2.24 19.05
N LEU A 184 5.36 2.32 19.84
CA LEU A 184 5.89 1.18 20.62
C LEU A 184 4.95 0.67 21.72
N LEU A 185 3.98 1.48 22.15
CA LEU A 185 2.99 1.12 23.18
C LEU A 185 1.62 0.68 22.62
N ARG A 186 1.43 0.72 21.30
CA ARG A 186 0.14 0.37 20.67
C ARG A 186 0.05 -1.12 20.37
N GLU A 187 -1.14 -1.71 20.49
CA GLU A 187 -1.40 -3.07 20.04
C GLU A 187 -1.22 -3.16 18.51
N LYS A 188 -0.53 -4.20 18.04
CA LYS A 188 -0.26 -4.41 16.60
C LYS A 188 -1.53 -4.77 15.84
N ASP A 189 -2.48 -5.41 16.54
CA ASP A 189 -3.66 -6.05 15.96
C ASP A 189 -4.95 -5.22 16.17
N ASP A 190 -4.81 -3.91 16.42
CA ASP A 190 -5.95 -3.00 16.55
C ASP A 190 -6.62 -2.78 15.18
N SER A 191 -7.64 -3.59 14.91
CA SER A 191 -8.38 -3.61 13.64
C SER A 191 -9.21 -2.35 13.38
N ARG A 192 -9.38 -1.48 14.37
CA ARG A 192 -10.04 -0.18 14.21
C ARG A 192 -9.09 0.90 13.71
N ARG A 193 -7.78 0.65 13.78
CA ARG A 193 -6.73 1.59 13.38
C ARG A 193 -5.87 1.10 12.24
N TYR A 194 -5.66 -0.21 12.14
CA TYR A 194 -4.78 -0.81 11.17
C TYR A 194 -5.51 -1.80 10.28
N VAL A 195 -4.98 -1.99 9.09
CA VAL A 195 -5.28 -3.17 8.28
C VAL A 195 -4.64 -4.35 8.99
N VAL A 196 -5.41 -5.36 9.42
CA VAL A 196 -4.91 -6.48 10.24
C VAL A 196 -5.29 -7.80 9.60
N LEU A 197 -4.32 -8.72 9.49
CA LEU A 197 -4.61 -10.12 9.14
C LEU A 197 -5.22 -10.81 10.37
N GLY A 198 -6.49 -11.17 10.30
CA GLY A 198 -7.23 -11.80 11.40
C GLY A 198 -7.02 -13.31 11.45
N SER A 199 -7.59 -14.06 10.50
CA SER A 199 -7.51 -15.52 10.44
C SER A 199 -7.01 -16.03 9.09
N VAL A 200 -6.38 -17.20 9.10
CA VAL A 200 -5.93 -17.92 7.92
C VAL A 200 -6.47 -19.34 7.99
N GLU A 201 -7.19 -19.74 6.96
CA GLU A 201 -7.70 -21.09 6.78
C GLU A 201 -6.96 -21.76 5.62
N LYS A 202 -6.44 -22.97 5.83
CA LYS A 202 -5.91 -23.80 4.74
C LYS A 202 -7.01 -24.64 4.14
N LEU A 203 -7.03 -24.71 2.82
CA LEU A 203 -7.96 -25.50 2.05
C LEU A 203 -7.19 -26.52 1.20
N ALA A 204 -7.73 -27.73 1.12
CA ALA A 204 -7.35 -28.66 0.08
C ALA A 204 -7.69 -28.08 -1.30
N GLU A 205 -6.97 -28.50 -2.35
CA GLU A 205 -7.07 -27.91 -3.68
C GLU A 205 -8.49 -27.99 -4.29
N ASP A 206 -9.16 -29.11 -4.10
CA ASP A 206 -10.55 -29.35 -4.53
C ASP A 206 -11.56 -28.46 -3.77
N LEU A 207 -11.37 -28.30 -2.46
CA LEU A 207 -12.17 -27.37 -1.66
C LEU A 207 -11.88 -25.92 -2.01
N PHE A 208 -10.63 -25.56 -2.30
CA PHE A 208 -10.25 -24.21 -2.71
C PHE A 208 -10.95 -23.81 -4.01
N THR A 209 -10.85 -24.65 -5.05
CA THR A 209 -11.48 -24.41 -6.36
C THR A 209 -13.01 -24.36 -6.27
N THR A 210 -13.61 -25.15 -5.37
CA THR A 210 -15.05 -25.08 -5.07
C THR A 210 -15.40 -23.77 -4.36
N ARG A 211 -14.71 -23.44 -3.27
CA ARG A 211 -15.04 -22.31 -2.39
C ARG A 211 -14.83 -20.94 -3.03
N ILE A 212 -13.86 -20.82 -3.95
CA ILE A 212 -13.64 -19.57 -4.68
C ILE A 212 -14.80 -19.25 -5.63
N VAL A 213 -15.46 -20.27 -6.17
CA VAL A 213 -16.64 -20.16 -7.02
C VAL A 213 -17.92 -20.00 -6.18
N GLU A 214 -18.03 -20.74 -5.08
CA GLU A 214 -19.19 -20.67 -4.20
C GLU A 214 -19.32 -19.30 -3.52
N GLY A 215 -20.52 -18.73 -3.59
CA GLY A 215 -20.80 -17.39 -3.06
C GLY A 215 -20.00 -16.28 -3.75
N ALA A 216 -19.42 -16.55 -4.93
CA ALA A 216 -18.85 -15.49 -5.76
C ALA A 216 -19.94 -14.45 -6.05
N PRO A 217 -19.59 -13.16 -6.11
CA PRO A 217 -20.50 -12.11 -6.53
C PRO A 217 -21.15 -12.45 -7.89
N GLU A 218 -22.27 -11.79 -8.22
CA GLU A 218 -22.91 -11.96 -9.54
C GLU A 218 -21.91 -11.71 -10.69
N CYS A 219 -20.93 -10.83 -10.47
CA CYS A 219 -19.76 -10.65 -11.31
C CYS A 219 -18.73 -11.77 -11.04
N ARG A 220 -18.51 -12.65 -12.02
CA ARG A 220 -17.52 -13.74 -11.94
C ARG A 220 -16.14 -13.33 -12.46
N ASP A 221 -15.80 -12.04 -12.34
CA ASP A 221 -14.44 -11.58 -12.64
C ASP A 221 -13.47 -12.07 -11.54
N LEU A 222 -12.24 -12.40 -11.93
CA LEU A 222 -11.18 -12.88 -11.04
C LEU A 222 -9.97 -11.97 -11.14
N LEU A 223 -9.43 -11.52 -10.01
CA LEU A 223 -8.16 -10.79 -9.94
C LEU A 223 -7.11 -11.62 -9.21
N VAL A 224 -6.06 -12.02 -9.93
CA VAL A 224 -4.86 -12.65 -9.36
C VAL A 224 -3.82 -11.57 -9.09
N PHE A 225 -3.51 -11.35 -7.82
CA PHE A 225 -2.53 -10.36 -7.36
C PHE A 225 -1.20 -11.01 -6.94
N LEU A 226 -0.08 -10.45 -7.40
CA LEU A 226 1.28 -10.85 -7.01
C LEU A 226 1.99 -9.68 -6.34
N HIS A 227 2.44 -9.89 -5.10
CA HIS A 227 3.21 -8.90 -4.35
C HIS A 227 4.66 -8.75 -4.87
N GLY A 228 5.36 -7.74 -4.36
CA GLY A 228 6.76 -7.43 -4.71
C GLY A 228 7.80 -8.03 -3.77
N PHE A 229 9.02 -7.51 -3.87
CA PHE A 229 10.15 -7.80 -3.00
C PHE A 229 9.96 -7.23 -1.58
N ASN A 230 10.59 -7.84 -0.58
CA ASN A 230 10.55 -7.40 0.82
C ASN A 230 9.12 -7.42 1.39
N VAL A 231 8.37 -8.51 1.12
CA VAL A 231 6.99 -8.65 1.56
C VAL A 231 6.79 -10.00 2.26
N THR A 232 6.33 -9.98 3.51
CA THR A 232 5.92 -11.20 4.23
C THR A 232 4.57 -11.71 3.73
N PHE A 233 4.16 -12.92 4.11
CA PHE A 233 2.80 -13.39 3.78
C PHE A 233 1.72 -12.48 4.36
N GLU A 234 1.91 -12.02 5.61
CA GLU A 234 0.98 -11.11 6.29
C GLU A 234 0.84 -9.79 5.52
N ASP A 235 1.96 -9.17 5.14
CA ASP A 235 1.96 -7.92 4.37
C ASP A 235 1.29 -8.10 2.99
N ALA A 236 1.55 -9.23 2.32
CA ALA A 236 0.95 -9.55 1.03
C ALA A 236 -0.58 -9.71 1.13
N ALA A 237 -1.07 -10.39 2.18
CA ALA A 237 -2.50 -10.57 2.44
C ALA A 237 -3.17 -9.23 2.74
N ARG A 238 -2.54 -8.40 3.58
CA ARG A 238 -3.02 -7.04 3.90
C ARG A 238 -3.10 -6.17 2.65
N GLN A 239 -2.07 -6.19 1.81
CA GLN A 239 -2.04 -5.44 0.55
C GLN A 239 -3.10 -5.92 -0.45
N ALA A 240 -3.31 -7.24 -0.56
CA ALA A 240 -4.36 -7.80 -1.43
C ALA A 240 -5.76 -7.39 -0.97
N ALA A 241 -6.03 -7.41 0.34
CA ALA A 241 -7.30 -6.99 0.91
C ALA A 241 -7.55 -5.49 0.71
N GLN A 242 -6.52 -4.68 0.93
CA GLN A 242 -6.55 -3.25 0.66
C GLN A 242 -6.89 -2.99 -0.82
N PHE A 243 -6.22 -3.67 -1.76
CA PHE A 243 -6.55 -3.55 -3.19
C PHE A 243 -7.99 -3.95 -3.50
N ALA A 244 -8.48 -5.05 -2.93
CA ALA A 244 -9.85 -5.48 -3.12
C ALA A 244 -10.85 -4.40 -2.67
N PHE A 245 -10.59 -3.81 -1.50
CA PHE A 245 -11.41 -2.77 -0.89
C PHE A 245 -11.34 -1.45 -1.69
N ASP A 246 -10.15 -0.94 -1.95
CA ASP A 246 -9.89 0.34 -2.60
C ASP A 246 -10.37 0.37 -4.06
N LEU A 247 -10.19 -0.73 -4.79
CA LEU A 247 -10.68 -0.85 -6.16
C LEU A 247 -12.19 -1.04 -6.22
N GLN A 248 -12.83 -1.34 -5.09
CA GLN A 248 -14.19 -1.85 -5.00
C GLN A 248 -14.44 -2.98 -6.02
N PHE A 249 -13.47 -3.90 -6.11
CA PHE A 249 -13.47 -4.92 -7.14
C PHE A 249 -14.68 -5.84 -6.94
N GLN A 250 -15.54 -5.91 -7.97
CA GLN A 250 -16.82 -6.62 -7.88
C GLN A 250 -16.68 -8.14 -7.96
N GLY A 251 -15.48 -8.65 -8.30
CA GLY A 251 -15.19 -10.07 -8.44
C GLY A 251 -14.42 -10.66 -7.26
N ARG A 252 -13.79 -11.82 -7.47
CA ARG A 252 -12.94 -12.48 -6.47
C ARG A 252 -11.49 -12.00 -6.58
N VAL A 253 -10.84 -11.74 -5.44
CA VAL A 253 -9.40 -11.46 -5.37
C VAL A 253 -8.65 -12.67 -4.82
N VAL A 254 -7.61 -13.07 -5.54
CA VAL A 254 -6.70 -14.14 -5.14
C VAL A 254 -5.28 -13.62 -5.05
N LEU A 255 -4.67 -13.74 -3.88
CA LEU A 255 -3.25 -13.48 -3.68
C LEU A 255 -2.43 -14.71 -4.08
N TYR A 256 -1.50 -14.55 -5.01
CA TYR A 256 -0.40 -15.50 -5.18
C TYR A 256 0.82 -15.00 -4.41
N SER A 257 1.11 -15.62 -3.26
CA SER A 257 2.21 -15.23 -2.38
C SER A 257 3.44 -16.09 -2.63
N TRP A 258 4.45 -15.51 -3.28
CA TRP A 258 5.74 -16.17 -3.50
C TRP A 258 6.70 -15.90 -2.33
N PRO A 259 7.71 -16.75 -2.06
CA PRO A 259 8.53 -16.69 -0.85
C PRO A 259 9.56 -15.55 -0.87
N SER A 260 9.08 -14.31 -0.79
CA SER A 260 9.93 -13.17 -0.43
C SER A 260 10.29 -13.24 1.05
N LEU A 261 11.55 -12.92 1.37
CA LEU A 261 12.08 -12.93 2.73
C LEU A 261 11.48 -11.86 3.65
N GLY A 262 10.82 -10.83 3.11
CA GLY A 262 10.37 -9.70 3.93
C GLY A 262 11.54 -8.89 4.51
N SER A 263 12.70 -8.89 3.84
CA SER A 263 13.87 -8.12 4.26
C SER A 263 14.59 -7.46 3.09
N LEU A 264 14.97 -6.18 3.26
CA LEU A 264 15.79 -5.42 2.31
C LEU A 264 17.15 -6.10 2.03
N ALA A 265 17.73 -6.77 3.02
CA ALA A 265 18.99 -7.50 2.87
C ALA A 265 18.84 -8.80 2.04
N GLY A 266 17.59 -9.26 1.86
CA GLY A 266 17.26 -10.51 1.18
C GLY A 266 17.20 -10.44 -0.34
N TYR A 267 17.49 -9.27 -0.95
CA TYR A 267 17.20 -9.00 -2.35
C TYR A 267 17.68 -10.08 -3.34
N CYS A 268 18.96 -10.44 -3.35
CA CYS A 268 19.48 -11.45 -4.28
C CYS A 268 18.83 -12.83 -4.07
N ALA A 269 18.54 -13.17 -2.82
CA ALA A 269 17.93 -14.44 -2.49
C ALA A 269 16.44 -14.45 -2.89
N ASP A 270 15.76 -13.32 -2.81
CA ASP A 270 14.40 -13.14 -3.33
C ASP A 270 14.34 -13.25 -4.86
N GLU A 271 15.39 -12.84 -5.59
CA GLU A 271 15.44 -13.03 -7.04
C GLU A 271 15.46 -14.50 -7.45
N GLU A 272 16.27 -15.32 -6.78
CA GLU A 272 16.32 -16.77 -7.01
C GLU A 272 14.98 -17.43 -6.66
N ARG A 273 14.38 -17.02 -5.54
CA ARG A 273 13.07 -17.52 -5.10
C ARG A 273 11.94 -17.11 -6.04
N ALA A 274 11.95 -15.88 -6.55
CA ALA A 274 11.02 -15.44 -7.57
C ALA A 274 11.17 -16.31 -8.83
N PHE A 275 12.40 -16.55 -9.28
CA PHE A 275 12.65 -17.42 -10.43
C PHE A 275 12.15 -18.87 -10.21
N LEU A 276 12.38 -19.45 -9.03
CA LEU A 276 11.87 -20.78 -8.67
C LEU A 276 10.32 -20.81 -8.62
N SER A 277 9.68 -19.69 -8.32
CA SER A 277 8.22 -19.60 -8.21
C SER A 277 7.49 -19.56 -9.55
N ASN A 278 8.20 -19.27 -10.65
CA ASN A 278 7.61 -19.16 -12.00
C ASN A 278 6.76 -20.38 -12.39
N GLY A 279 7.30 -21.59 -12.21
CA GLY A 279 6.60 -22.83 -12.55
C GLY A 279 5.43 -23.15 -11.61
N ARG A 280 5.55 -22.77 -10.34
CA ARG A 280 4.47 -22.91 -9.35
C ARG A 280 3.32 -21.96 -9.65
N PHE A 281 3.62 -20.75 -10.10
CA PHE A 281 2.61 -19.80 -10.53
C PHE A 281 1.86 -20.30 -11.77
N ALA A 282 2.58 -20.84 -12.76
CA ALA A 282 1.95 -21.45 -13.93
C ALA A 282 1.03 -22.63 -13.56
N GLY A 283 1.46 -23.49 -12.62
CA GLY A 283 0.63 -24.58 -12.10
C GLY A 283 -0.62 -24.08 -11.38
N PHE A 284 -0.49 -23.04 -10.57
CA PHE A 284 -1.62 -22.38 -9.92
C PHE A 284 -2.62 -21.78 -10.93
N LEU A 285 -2.15 -21.17 -12.01
CA LEU A 285 -3.05 -20.70 -13.08
C LEU A 285 -3.78 -21.86 -13.77
N GLY A 286 -3.12 -23.01 -13.93
CA GLY A 286 -3.75 -24.25 -14.41
C GLY A 286 -4.84 -24.77 -13.47
N MET A 287 -4.68 -24.64 -12.15
CA MET A 287 -5.74 -24.99 -11.19
C MET A 287 -6.99 -24.12 -11.36
N LEU A 288 -6.82 -22.86 -11.74
CA LEU A 288 -7.92 -21.94 -11.99
C LEU A 288 -8.55 -22.11 -13.38
N GLU A 289 -8.00 -22.98 -14.23
CA GLU A 289 -8.36 -23.11 -15.64
C GLU A 289 -9.82 -23.51 -15.82
N ASP A 290 -10.35 -24.44 -15.04
CA ASP A 290 -11.72 -24.93 -15.20
C ASP A 290 -12.78 -24.10 -14.45
N GLY A 291 -12.41 -22.96 -13.87
CA GLY A 291 -13.35 -22.11 -13.15
C GLY A 291 -14.29 -21.30 -14.07
N PRO A 292 -15.51 -20.93 -13.61
CA PRO A 292 -16.53 -20.27 -14.42
C PRO A 292 -16.30 -18.74 -14.51
N TRP A 293 -15.09 -18.31 -14.86
CA TRP A 293 -14.68 -16.91 -14.86
C TRP A 293 -15.13 -16.17 -16.12
N ASP A 294 -15.77 -15.01 -15.95
CA ASP A 294 -16.13 -14.14 -17.09
C ASP A 294 -14.89 -13.42 -17.62
N LYS A 295 -14.07 -12.88 -16.71
CA LYS A 295 -12.79 -12.25 -17.00
C LYS A 295 -11.76 -12.64 -15.94
N VAL A 296 -10.54 -12.93 -16.40
CA VAL A 296 -9.39 -13.09 -15.50
C VAL A 296 -8.44 -11.90 -15.66
N HIS A 297 -8.08 -11.29 -14.55
CA HIS A 297 -7.15 -10.18 -14.46
C HIS A 297 -5.94 -10.63 -13.65
N ILE A 298 -4.74 -10.24 -14.08
CA ILE A 298 -3.50 -10.55 -13.38
C ILE A 298 -2.76 -9.23 -13.14
N LEU A 299 -2.41 -8.95 -11.89
CA LEU A 299 -1.72 -7.75 -11.48
C LEU A 299 -0.50 -8.14 -10.66
N ALA A 300 0.68 -7.70 -11.07
CA ALA A 300 1.90 -7.94 -10.33
C ALA A 300 2.64 -6.64 -10.01
N HIS A 301 3.19 -6.59 -8.81
CA HIS A 301 3.97 -5.44 -8.33
C HIS A 301 5.47 -5.76 -8.23
N SER A 302 6.32 -4.81 -8.65
CA SER A 302 7.78 -4.87 -8.48
C SER A 302 8.37 -6.22 -8.96
N MET A 303 9.12 -6.93 -8.11
CA MET A 303 9.76 -8.21 -8.43
C MET A 303 8.76 -9.35 -8.73
N GLY A 304 7.51 -9.24 -8.25
CA GLY A 304 6.43 -10.18 -8.61
C GLY A 304 6.15 -10.23 -10.11
N ASN A 305 6.50 -9.17 -10.85
CA ASN A 305 6.41 -9.15 -12.31
C ASN A 305 7.34 -10.15 -12.99
N ARG A 306 8.44 -10.55 -12.34
CA ARG A 306 9.29 -11.64 -12.83
C ARG A 306 8.54 -12.95 -12.73
N VAL A 307 7.97 -13.24 -11.56
CA VAL A 307 7.16 -14.45 -11.31
C VAL A 307 6.05 -14.57 -12.35
N MET A 308 5.31 -13.47 -12.52
CA MET A 308 4.23 -13.36 -13.51
C MET A 308 4.76 -13.60 -14.93
N LEU A 309 5.71 -12.78 -15.42
CA LEU A 309 6.13 -12.83 -16.82
C LEU A 309 6.68 -14.21 -17.21
N TYR A 310 7.53 -14.80 -16.38
CA TYR A 310 8.09 -16.12 -16.66
C TYR A 310 7.03 -17.21 -16.57
N GLY A 311 6.16 -17.21 -15.55
CA GLY A 311 5.09 -18.19 -15.42
C GLY A 311 4.09 -18.12 -16.58
N LEU A 312 3.71 -16.91 -16.99
CA LEU A 312 2.87 -16.68 -18.16
C LEU A 312 3.56 -17.09 -19.46
N SER A 313 4.88 -16.94 -19.58
CA SER A 313 5.60 -17.36 -20.79
C SER A 313 5.63 -18.88 -21.03
N GLY A 314 5.09 -19.67 -20.09
CA GLY A 314 4.82 -21.10 -20.23
C GLY A 314 3.52 -21.41 -20.98
N ASN A 315 3.06 -22.66 -20.87
CA ASN A 315 1.91 -23.17 -21.61
C ASN A 315 0.61 -23.28 -20.79
N SER A 316 0.65 -23.01 -19.48
CA SER A 316 -0.52 -23.16 -18.58
C SER A 316 -1.19 -21.81 -18.34
N TRP A 317 -2.49 -21.73 -18.59
CA TRP A 317 -3.29 -20.51 -18.55
C TRP A 317 -4.73 -20.83 -18.13
N PRO A 318 -5.47 -19.92 -17.49
CA PRO A 318 -6.88 -20.20 -17.17
C PRO A 318 -7.76 -20.28 -18.44
N ASN A 319 -8.86 -21.07 -18.45
CA ASN A 319 -9.76 -21.16 -19.62
C ASN A 319 -10.56 -19.87 -19.83
N GLY A 320 -10.60 -19.00 -18.81
CA GLY A 320 -11.16 -17.66 -18.92
C GLY A 320 -10.30 -16.76 -19.81
N ARG A 321 -10.95 -15.94 -20.65
CA ARG A 321 -10.23 -14.92 -21.44
C ARG A 321 -9.52 -13.98 -20.48
N ILE A 322 -8.19 -13.99 -20.48
CA ILE A 322 -7.44 -13.02 -19.70
C ILE A 322 -7.77 -11.65 -20.26
N SER A 323 -8.40 -10.83 -19.44
CA SER A 323 -8.84 -9.51 -19.83
C SER A 323 -7.67 -8.55 -19.70
N GLN A 324 -7.07 -8.47 -18.51
CA GLN A 324 -6.04 -7.48 -18.21
C GLN A 324 -4.83 -8.13 -17.56
N VAL A 325 -3.63 -7.81 -18.05
CA VAL A 325 -2.37 -8.10 -17.36
C VAL A 325 -1.67 -6.79 -17.05
N VAL A 326 -1.43 -6.53 -15.77
CA VAL A 326 -0.95 -5.25 -15.26
C VAL A 326 0.43 -5.42 -14.63
N PHE A 327 1.41 -4.72 -15.21
CA PHE A 327 2.78 -4.63 -14.73
C PHE A 327 2.97 -3.35 -13.92
N ALA A 328 2.80 -3.42 -12.61
CA ALA A 328 2.99 -2.29 -11.71
C ALA A 328 4.44 -2.18 -11.23
N ALA A 329 5.09 -1.04 -11.47
CA ALA A 329 6.47 -0.78 -11.02
C ALA A 329 7.43 -1.93 -11.36
N ALA A 330 7.32 -2.51 -12.56
CA ALA A 330 7.86 -3.83 -12.82
C ALA A 330 9.41 -3.90 -12.81
N ASP A 331 9.94 -4.70 -11.89
CA ASP A 331 11.36 -5.02 -11.78
C ASP A 331 11.74 -6.16 -12.74
N VAL A 332 11.60 -5.92 -14.04
CA VAL A 332 12.00 -6.88 -15.08
C VAL A 332 13.05 -6.24 -15.97
N TYR A 333 14.11 -6.99 -16.28
CA TYR A 333 15.11 -6.55 -17.24
C TYR A 333 14.48 -6.35 -18.62
N VAL A 334 14.78 -5.21 -19.28
CA VAL A 334 14.19 -4.86 -20.57
C VAL A 334 14.40 -5.94 -21.63
N GLU A 335 15.58 -6.55 -21.74
CA GLU A 335 15.82 -7.57 -22.78
C GLU A 335 15.06 -8.87 -22.48
N THR A 336 14.98 -9.26 -21.20
CA THR A 336 14.12 -10.38 -20.78
C THR A 336 12.66 -10.12 -21.16
N PHE A 337 12.17 -8.89 -20.95
CA PHE A 337 10.82 -8.54 -21.34
C PHE A 337 10.61 -8.60 -22.86
N ARG A 338 11.56 -8.07 -23.65
CA ARG A 338 11.49 -8.15 -25.12
C ARG A 338 11.48 -9.58 -25.64
N GLU A 339 12.16 -10.50 -24.96
CA GLU A 339 12.20 -11.92 -25.35
C GLU A 339 10.91 -12.67 -24.97
N LEU A 340 10.36 -12.40 -23.78
CA LEU A 340 9.22 -13.16 -23.25
C LEU A 340 7.85 -12.58 -23.59
N PHE A 341 7.72 -11.26 -23.67
CA PHE A 341 6.45 -10.60 -23.94
C PHE A 341 5.78 -11.05 -25.24
N PRO A 342 6.50 -11.23 -26.38
CA PRO A 342 5.90 -11.75 -27.60
C PRO A 342 5.26 -13.13 -27.45
N LYS A 343 5.72 -13.96 -26.51
CA LYS A 343 5.14 -15.30 -26.25
C LYS A 343 3.77 -15.21 -25.59
N ILE A 344 3.51 -14.12 -24.87
CA ILE A 344 2.27 -13.92 -24.12
C ILE A 344 1.33 -12.91 -24.75
N ARG A 345 1.82 -12.01 -25.62
CA ARG A 345 1.08 -10.84 -26.14
C ARG A 345 -0.33 -11.12 -26.67
N GLU A 346 -0.58 -12.29 -27.26
CA GLU A 346 -1.89 -12.66 -27.82
C GLU A 346 -2.80 -13.40 -26.82
N LYS A 347 -2.37 -13.56 -25.57
CA LYS A 347 -3.06 -14.35 -24.53
C LYS A 347 -4.00 -13.52 -23.67
N ALA A 348 -3.81 -12.20 -23.61
CA ALA A 348 -4.72 -11.29 -22.91
C ALA A 348 -5.27 -10.21 -23.84
N ALA A 349 -6.42 -9.63 -23.48
CA ALA A 349 -7.01 -8.54 -24.26
C ALA A 349 -6.19 -7.26 -24.18
N LEU A 350 -5.61 -6.95 -23.02
CA LEU A 350 -4.78 -5.77 -22.81
C LEU A 350 -3.63 -6.06 -21.84
N TYR A 351 -2.47 -5.47 -22.15
CA TYR A 351 -1.31 -5.41 -21.28
C TYR A 351 -1.03 -3.95 -20.92
N THR A 352 -0.94 -3.62 -19.64
CA THR A 352 -0.64 -2.26 -19.16
C THR A 352 0.60 -2.28 -18.27
N SER A 353 1.53 -1.35 -18.46
CA SER A 353 2.68 -1.16 -17.57
C SER A 353 2.65 0.23 -16.95
N TYR A 354 2.66 0.30 -15.62
CA TYR A 354 2.83 1.53 -14.87
C TYR A 354 4.30 1.69 -14.49
N THR A 355 4.85 2.86 -14.81
CA THR A 355 6.28 3.18 -14.60
C THR A 355 6.42 4.51 -13.88
N SER A 356 7.50 4.72 -13.14
CA SER A 356 7.79 6.01 -12.52
C SER A 356 9.28 6.37 -12.55
N LYS A 357 9.58 7.67 -12.66
CA LYS A 357 10.91 8.28 -12.51
C LYS A 357 11.37 8.32 -11.06
N LYS A 358 10.43 8.39 -10.12
CA LYS A 358 10.69 8.59 -8.69
C LYS A 358 10.77 7.27 -7.91
N ASP A 359 10.60 6.13 -8.58
CA ASP A 359 10.72 4.81 -7.95
C ASP A 359 12.17 4.56 -7.48
N ARG A 360 12.42 4.90 -6.20
CA ARG A 360 13.75 4.88 -5.57
C ARG A 360 14.35 3.48 -5.49
N ALA A 361 13.57 2.43 -5.61
CA ALA A 361 14.06 1.09 -5.37
C ALA A 361 14.09 0.20 -6.62
N LEU A 362 13.32 0.51 -7.67
CA LEU A 362 13.75 0.16 -9.03
C LEU A 362 15.05 0.84 -9.43
N LEU A 363 15.31 2.03 -8.88
CA LEU A 363 16.58 2.73 -9.06
C LEU A 363 17.73 1.96 -8.40
N ILE A 364 17.51 1.39 -7.21
CA ILE A 364 18.47 0.50 -6.52
C ILE A 364 18.64 -0.81 -7.31
N SER A 365 17.57 -1.45 -7.77
CA SER A 365 17.66 -2.64 -8.65
C SER A 365 18.45 -2.34 -9.93
N GLY A 366 18.12 -1.28 -10.66
CA GLY A 366 18.82 -0.92 -11.90
C GLY A 366 20.31 -0.64 -11.67
N ILE A 367 20.68 -0.06 -10.52
CA ILE A 367 22.07 0.15 -10.11
C ILE A 367 22.75 -1.20 -9.79
N LEU A 368 22.11 -2.04 -8.98
CA LEU A 368 22.64 -3.34 -8.56
C LEU A 368 22.92 -4.25 -9.76
N HIS A 369 22.04 -4.22 -10.76
CA HIS A 369 22.14 -5.07 -11.96
C HIS A 369 22.82 -4.39 -13.14
N LYS A 370 23.17 -3.09 -13.03
CA LYS A 370 23.67 -2.26 -14.13
C LYS A 370 22.82 -2.37 -15.41
N ALA A 371 21.50 -2.47 -15.24
CA ALA A 371 20.57 -2.81 -16.32
C ALA A 371 19.26 -2.00 -16.24
N LYS A 372 18.69 -1.64 -17.39
CA LYS A 372 17.41 -0.91 -17.44
C LYS A 372 16.25 -1.85 -17.08
N ARG A 373 15.35 -1.39 -16.20
CA ARG A 373 14.10 -2.06 -15.84
C ARG A 373 12.93 -1.48 -16.60
N ILE A 374 11.89 -2.27 -16.87
CA ILE A 374 10.70 -1.78 -17.57
C ILE A 374 9.89 -0.80 -16.71
N GLY A 375 9.88 -0.98 -15.38
CA GLY A 375 9.12 -0.14 -14.44
C GLY A 375 9.74 1.23 -14.16
N ILE A 376 10.97 1.51 -14.64
CA ILE A 376 11.67 2.77 -14.37
C ILE A 376 11.81 3.61 -15.65
N SER A 377 11.35 4.85 -15.59
CA SER A 377 11.39 5.80 -16.72
C SER A 377 12.57 6.78 -16.60
N ARG A 378 13.80 6.27 -16.47
CA ARG A 378 15.03 7.09 -16.62
C ARG A 378 15.19 7.52 -18.08
N GLY A 379 14.65 8.69 -18.42
CA GLY A 379 14.47 9.17 -19.79
C GLY A 379 13.05 8.90 -20.27
N GLU A 380 12.91 8.26 -21.43
CA GLU A 380 11.60 7.80 -21.91
C GLU A 380 11.24 6.44 -21.29
N PRO A 381 9.97 6.25 -20.86
CA PRO A 381 9.42 4.96 -20.49
C PRO A 381 9.68 3.90 -21.57
N PHE A 382 9.83 2.65 -21.15
CA PHE A 382 9.93 1.55 -22.09
C PHE A 382 8.57 1.34 -22.79
N VAL A 383 8.58 1.26 -24.11
CA VAL A 383 7.39 1.03 -24.94
C VAL A 383 7.63 -0.16 -25.85
N MET A 384 6.57 -0.93 -26.09
CA MET A 384 6.60 -2.09 -26.99
C MET A 384 5.22 -2.27 -27.60
N ASP A 385 5.17 -2.72 -28.85
CA ASP A 385 3.90 -3.00 -29.53
C ASP A 385 3.09 -4.06 -28.76
N GLY A 386 1.81 -3.77 -28.52
CA GLY A 386 0.93 -4.58 -27.66
C GLY A 386 0.98 -4.25 -26.16
N LEU A 387 1.84 -3.33 -25.69
CA LEU A 387 1.92 -2.88 -24.30
C LEU A 387 1.49 -1.42 -24.15
N GLU A 388 0.49 -1.14 -23.32
CA GLU A 388 0.13 0.21 -22.91
C GLU A 388 1.02 0.70 -21.76
N THR A 389 2.03 1.52 -22.06
CA THR A 389 2.89 2.10 -21.03
C THR A 389 2.31 3.41 -20.50
N ILE A 390 2.19 3.52 -19.18
CA ILE A 390 1.71 4.70 -18.45
C ILE A 390 2.85 5.22 -17.55
N ASP A 391 3.22 6.48 -17.73
CA ASP A 391 4.16 7.19 -16.87
C ASP A 391 3.41 7.82 -15.68
N ALA A 392 3.54 7.17 -14.53
CA ALA A 392 2.98 7.60 -13.25
C ALA A 392 3.87 8.61 -12.51
N SER A 393 4.98 9.09 -13.09
CA SER A 393 5.92 10.00 -12.41
C SER A 393 5.29 11.29 -11.85
N LYS A 394 4.18 11.75 -12.45
CA LYS A 394 3.45 12.96 -12.04
C LYS A 394 2.53 12.73 -10.84
N VAL A 395 2.11 11.50 -10.62
CA VAL A 395 1.24 11.12 -9.50
C VAL A 395 2.02 10.43 -8.40
N ASP A 396 3.20 9.89 -8.70
CA ASP A 396 4.12 9.36 -7.70
C ASP A 396 4.69 10.53 -6.86
N ASN A 397 4.39 10.53 -5.56
CA ASN A 397 4.89 11.53 -4.62
C ASN A 397 6.29 11.22 -4.07
N GLY A 398 6.90 10.09 -4.44
CA GLY A 398 8.29 9.77 -4.10
C GLY A 398 8.52 9.33 -2.65
N PHE A 399 7.46 8.90 -1.95
CA PHE A 399 7.53 8.38 -0.59
C PHE A 399 8.52 7.20 -0.51
N PRO A 400 9.30 7.04 0.58
CA PRO A 400 10.25 5.94 0.78
C PRO A 400 9.50 4.65 1.13
N GLY A 401 8.73 4.16 0.17
CA GLY A 401 7.97 2.93 0.24
C GLY A 401 7.68 2.49 -1.18
N HIS A 402 7.87 1.21 -1.45
CA HIS A 402 7.49 0.57 -2.72
C HIS A 402 5.95 0.48 -2.86
N GLY A 403 5.21 1.53 -2.51
CA GLY A 403 3.78 1.50 -2.30
C GLY A 403 2.97 2.42 -3.22
N TYR A 404 3.60 3.32 -4.01
CA TYR A 404 2.87 4.33 -4.81
C TYR A 404 1.74 3.76 -5.70
N PHE A 405 1.88 2.51 -6.16
CA PHE A 405 0.86 1.83 -6.96
C PHE A 405 -0.42 1.53 -6.17
N ALA A 406 -0.29 1.27 -4.88
CA ALA A 406 -1.40 1.22 -3.95
C ALA A 406 -1.73 2.63 -3.43
N GLU A 407 -0.74 3.46 -3.11
CA GLU A 407 -0.88 4.67 -2.28
C GLU A 407 -1.48 5.91 -2.95
N GLU A 408 -1.60 5.92 -4.28
CA GLU A 408 -2.12 7.08 -5.01
C GLU A 408 -3.55 6.88 -5.50
N THR A 409 -4.49 7.66 -4.98
CA THR A 409 -5.93 7.57 -5.35
C THR A 409 -6.16 7.66 -6.85
N LYS A 410 -5.41 8.52 -7.57
CA LYS A 410 -5.50 8.64 -9.03
C LYS A 410 -5.10 7.36 -9.77
N LEU A 411 -4.13 6.62 -9.24
CA LEU A 411 -3.66 5.37 -9.82
C LEU A 411 -4.65 4.25 -9.53
N ILE A 412 -5.18 4.16 -8.30
CA ILE A 412 -6.29 3.26 -7.94
C ILE A 412 -7.50 3.51 -8.85
N GLU A 413 -7.90 4.77 -9.07
CA GLU A 413 -9.00 5.13 -9.96
C GLU A 413 -8.77 4.67 -11.41
N ASP A 414 -7.54 4.76 -11.90
CA ASP A 414 -7.18 4.35 -13.25
C ASP A 414 -7.17 2.82 -13.40
N ILE A 415 -6.64 2.10 -12.40
CA ILE A 415 -6.69 0.64 -12.33
C ILE A 415 -8.14 0.15 -12.20
N SER A 416 -8.97 0.81 -11.40
CA SER A 416 -10.39 0.48 -11.25
C SER A 416 -11.12 0.62 -12.59
N GLN A 417 -10.83 1.66 -13.38
CA GLN A 417 -11.35 1.79 -14.75
C GLN A 417 -10.83 0.70 -15.69
N LEU A 418 -9.56 0.33 -15.59
CA LEU A 418 -8.95 -0.72 -16.39
C LEU A 418 -9.57 -2.10 -16.10
N LEU A 419 -9.63 -2.48 -14.82
CA LEU A 419 -10.10 -3.79 -14.40
C LEU A 419 -11.64 -3.90 -14.49
N GLY A 420 -12.36 -2.90 -13.97
CA GLY A 420 -13.82 -2.94 -13.91
C GLY A 420 -14.50 -2.68 -15.26
N LYS A 421 -13.95 -1.80 -16.11
CA LYS A 421 -14.57 -1.42 -17.39
C LYS A 421 -13.81 -1.92 -18.62
N GLY A 422 -12.62 -2.50 -18.47
CA GLY A 422 -11.81 -2.99 -19.60
C GLY A 422 -11.38 -1.88 -20.56
N LEU A 423 -11.21 -0.65 -20.06
CA LEU A 423 -10.90 0.51 -20.90
C LEU A 423 -9.40 0.56 -21.23
N SER A 424 -9.07 0.60 -22.53
CA SER A 424 -7.73 0.94 -23.01
C SER A 424 -7.30 2.33 -22.52
N ALA A 425 -6.00 2.60 -22.46
CA ALA A 425 -5.42 3.84 -21.96
C ALA A 425 -6.02 5.09 -22.65
N GLY A 426 -6.26 5.03 -23.96
CA GLY A 426 -6.89 6.13 -24.73
C GLY A 426 -8.35 6.42 -24.39
N ARG A 427 -9.01 5.55 -23.62
CA ARG A 427 -10.39 5.71 -23.15
C ARG A 427 -10.47 6.03 -21.65
N ARG A 428 -9.33 6.14 -20.97
CA ARG A 428 -9.23 6.50 -19.54
C ARG A 428 -8.85 7.98 -19.40
N LYS A 429 -8.75 8.50 -18.16
CA LYS A 429 -8.37 9.90 -17.87
C LYS A 429 -6.86 10.15 -18.05
N LEU A 430 -6.31 9.60 -19.12
CA LEU A 430 -4.90 9.71 -19.48
C LEU A 430 -4.76 10.63 -20.71
N TYR A 431 -3.54 11.03 -20.97
CA TYR A 431 -3.18 11.82 -22.14
C TYR A 431 -1.90 11.27 -22.76
N GLN A 432 -1.92 11.06 -24.07
CA GLN A 432 -0.74 10.67 -24.82
C GLN A 432 -0.07 11.93 -25.40
N PRO A 433 1.16 12.27 -24.98
CA PRO A 433 1.88 13.39 -25.55
C PRO A 433 2.11 13.20 -27.07
N PRO A 434 1.98 14.26 -27.90
CA PRO A 434 2.35 14.21 -29.31
C PRO A 434 3.76 13.65 -29.46
N SER A 435 3.98 12.78 -30.45
CA SER A 435 5.26 12.10 -30.72
C SER A 435 5.72 11.04 -29.70
N LYS A 436 4.96 10.77 -28.63
CA LYS A 436 5.29 9.73 -27.65
C LYS A 436 4.37 8.52 -27.78
N ALA A 437 4.94 7.33 -27.55
CA ALA A 437 4.23 6.04 -27.57
C ALA A 437 3.81 5.55 -26.17
N TYR A 438 3.72 6.46 -25.19
CA TYR A 438 3.28 6.18 -23.82
C TYR A 438 2.28 7.25 -23.35
N TRP A 439 1.57 6.96 -22.26
CA TRP A 439 0.52 7.80 -21.69
C TRP A 439 0.98 8.45 -20.38
N ASP A 440 0.49 9.65 -20.10
CA ASP A 440 0.67 10.37 -18.84
C ASP A 440 -0.68 10.52 -18.12
N PHE A 441 -0.63 10.66 -16.80
CA PHE A 441 -1.74 11.24 -16.03
C PHE A 441 -1.93 12.71 -16.39
N ARG A 442 -3.20 13.12 -16.49
CA ARG A 442 -3.61 14.51 -16.73
C ARG A 442 -3.41 15.41 -15.52
#